data_AF-A0A3N5YE94-F1
#
_entry.id   AF-A0A3N5YE94-F1
#
_cell.length_a   1.000
_cell.length_b   1.000
_cell.length_c   1.000
_cell.angle_alpha   90.00
_cell.angle_beta   90.00
_cell.angle_gamma   90.00
#
_symmetry.space_group_name_H-M   'P 1'
#
loop_
_entity.id
_entity.type
_entity.pdbx_description
1 polymer ?
#
loop_
_entity_poly.entity_id
_entity_poly.type
_entity_poly.pdbx_seq_one_letter_code
_entity_poly.pdbx_strand_id
1 'polypeptide(L)'
;MRTIKTTTGVEIPLDGDLLAIIETLFQEITAKRQLDRSYEDMMREIRHLIGQMTDSELRDYLAESLFHNTVKFENDRLAAYLEKLSGGGKKEKHARG
;
A
#
# COMPACT_ATOMS: atom_id res chain seq x y z
N MET A 1 -2.09 2.85 23.94
CA MET A 1 -2.38 2.54 22.52
C MET A 1 -3.52 1.55 22.47
N ARG A 2 -4.50 1.81 21.62
CA ARG A 2 -5.60 0.88 21.36
C ARG A 2 -5.13 -0.20 20.38
N THR A 3 -5.79 -1.35 20.37
CA THR A 3 -5.55 -2.42 19.38
C THR A 3 -6.83 -2.74 18.62
N ILE A 4 -6.69 -3.14 17.35
CA ILE A 4 -7.74 -3.74 16.54
C ILE A 4 -7.34 -5.16 16.17
N LYS A 5 -8.27 -5.99 15.69
CA LYS A 5 -7.98 -7.39 15.37
C LYS A 5 -8.38 -7.75 13.95
N THR A 6 -7.58 -8.60 13.32
CA THR A 6 -7.99 -9.28 12.09
C THR A 6 -9.10 -10.29 12.38
N THR A 7 -9.77 -10.78 11.33
CA THR A 7 -10.74 -11.87 11.41
C THR A 7 -10.13 -13.19 11.90
N THR A 8 -8.80 -13.33 11.80
CA THR A 8 -8.02 -14.45 12.35
C THR A 8 -7.61 -14.24 13.81
N GLY A 9 -7.88 -13.06 14.39
CA GLY A 9 -7.58 -12.73 15.78
C GLY A 9 -6.20 -12.14 16.04
N VAL A 10 -5.42 -11.80 14.99
CA VAL A 10 -4.13 -11.12 15.15
C VAL A 10 -4.38 -9.68 15.57
N GLU A 11 -3.71 -9.25 16.63
CA GLU A 11 -3.82 -7.89 17.16
C GLU A 11 -2.89 -6.95 16.41
N ILE A 12 -3.41 -5.77 16.07
CA ILE A 12 -2.68 -4.68 15.43
C ILE A 12 -2.75 -3.47 16.37
N PRO A 13 -1.62 -2.92 16.83
CA PRO A 13 -1.60 -1.68 17.57
C PRO A 13 -2.02 -0.51 16.67
N LEU A 14 -2.81 0.42 17.20
CA LEU A 14 -3.05 1.71 16.59
C LEU A 14 -2.11 2.75 17.23
N ASP A 15 -0.92 2.90 16.66
CA ASP A 15 0.11 3.91 17.00
C ASP A 15 0.01 5.19 16.16
N GLY A 16 -0.79 5.18 15.10
CA GLY A 16 -0.83 6.24 14.10
C GLY A 16 0.15 6.02 12.95
N ASP A 17 0.67 4.80 12.80
CA ASP A 17 1.47 4.37 11.64
C ASP A 17 0.72 3.31 10.83
N LEU A 18 0.41 3.62 9.57
CA LEU A 18 -0.31 2.74 8.66
C LEU A 18 0.48 1.46 8.34
N LEU A 19 1.81 1.47 8.51
CA LEU A 19 2.68 0.35 8.19
C LEU A 19 2.29 -0.91 8.98
N ALA A 20 1.97 -0.79 10.28
CA ALA A 20 1.59 -1.92 11.11
C ALA A 20 0.33 -2.65 10.57
N ILE A 21 -0.62 -1.87 10.03
CA ILE A 21 -1.83 -2.41 9.39
C ILE A 21 -1.47 -3.11 8.07
N ILE A 22 -0.67 -2.47 7.22
CA ILE A 22 -0.29 -3.00 5.90
C ILE A 22 0.53 -4.29 6.06
N GLU A 23 1.51 -4.31 6.95
CA GLU A 23 2.35 -5.48 7.21
C GLU A 23 1.53 -6.65 7.73
N THR A 24 0.61 -6.40 8.67
CA THR A 24 -0.26 -7.46 9.18
C THR A 24 -1.16 -8.01 8.08
N LEU A 25 -1.77 -7.15 7.26
CA LEU A 25 -2.58 -7.59 6.12
C LEU A 25 -1.75 -8.41 5.13
N PHE A 26 -0.53 -8.00 4.83
CA PHE A 26 0.37 -8.75 3.95
C PHE A 26 0.73 -10.12 4.54
N GLN A 27 1.11 -10.19 5.82
CA GLN A 27 1.47 -11.45 6.47
C GLN A 27 0.28 -12.41 6.58
N GLU A 28 -0.89 -11.90 6.99
CA GLU A 28 -2.08 -12.72 7.24
C GLU A 28 -2.81 -13.14 5.96
N ILE A 29 -2.88 -12.24 4.97
CA ILE A 29 -3.66 -12.47 3.75
C ILE A 29 -2.76 -13.02 2.64
N THR A 30 -1.56 -12.46 2.46
CA THR A 30 -0.69 -12.79 1.33
C THR A 30 0.28 -13.94 1.67
N ALA A 31 0.96 -13.88 2.82
CA ALA A 31 2.01 -14.85 3.14
C ALA A 31 1.46 -16.17 3.71
N LYS A 32 0.49 -16.14 4.62
CA LYS A 32 -0.02 -17.35 5.30
C LYS A 32 -1.05 -18.17 4.53
N ARG A 33 -1.71 -17.62 3.50
CA ARG A 33 -2.87 -18.27 2.84
C ARG A 33 -2.69 -18.67 1.37
N GLN A 34 -1.46 -18.69 0.87
CA GLN A 34 -1.08 -19.25 -0.45
C GLN A 34 -2.06 -18.90 -1.60
N LEU A 35 -1.93 -17.70 -2.17
CA LEU A 35 -2.35 -17.34 -3.54
C LEU A 35 -3.85 -17.39 -3.92
N ASP A 36 -4.75 -17.92 -3.08
CA ASP A 36 -6.18 -18.12 -3.45
C ASP A 36 -7.14 -17.01 -2.96
N ARG A 37 -6.62 -15.91 -2.40
CA ARG A 37 -7.45 -14.79 -1.91
C ARG A 37 -7.78 -13.81 -3.04
N SER A 38 -9.07 -13.56 -3.22
CA SER A 38 -9.60 -12.58 -4.15
C SER A 38 -9.47 -11.15 -3.62
N TYR A 39 -9.57 -10.16 -4.51
CA TYR A 39 -9.72 -8.74 -4.13
C TYR A 39 -10.83 -8.53 -3.08
N GLU A 40 -11.93 -9.27 -3.18
CA GLU A 40 -13.05 -9.17 -2.25
C GLU A 40 -12.65 -9.56 -0.83
N ASP A 41 -11.79 -10.57 -0.68
CA ASP A 41 -11.36 -11.01 0.63
C ASP A 41 -10.42 -10.02 1.31
N MET A 42 -9.57 -9.35 0.53
CA MET A 42 -8.74 -8.25 1.03
C MET A 42 -9.60 -7.07 1.44
N MET A 43 -10.56 -6.68 0.61
CA MET A 43 -11.49 -5.59 0.93
C MET A 43 -12.37 -5.89 2.15
N ARG A 44 -12.80 -7.14 2.33
CA ARG A 44 -13.56 -7.56 3.51
C ARG A 44 -12.71 -7.41 4.78
N GLU A 45 -11.44 -7.82 4.73
CA GLU A 45 -10.54 -7.68 5.87
C GLU A 45 -10.30 -6.21 6.20
N ILE A 46 -10.01 -5.37 5.20
CA ILE A 46 -9.82 -3.93 5.38
C ILE A 46 -11.06 -3.30 6.01
N ARG A 47 -12.27 -3.62 5.52
CA ARG A 47 -13.52 -3.12 6.09
C ARG A 47 -13.74 -3.60 7.53
N HIS A 48 -13.35 -4.82 7.84
CA HIS A 48 -13.41 -5.35 9.21
C HIS A 48 -12.49 -4.58 10.16
N LEU A 49 -11.26 -4.26 9.73
CA LEU A 49 -10.34 -3.43 10.52
C LEU A 49 -10.87 -2.01 10.70
N ILE A 50 -11.33 -1.36 9.62
CA ILE A 50 -11.93 -0.02 9.67
C ILE A 50 -13.13 0.04 10.60
N GLY A 51 -13.99 -0.98 10.60
CA GLY A 51 -15.17 -1.03 11.47
C GLY A 51 -14.86 -1.06 12.96
N GLN A 52 -13.60 -1.30 13.36
CA GLN A 52 -13.16 -1.25 14.74
C GLN A 52 -12.59 0.13 15.12
N MET A 53 -12.21 0.97 14.17
CA MET A 53 -11.62 2.28 14.42
C MET A 53 -12.67 3.27 14.92
N THR A 54 -12.25 4.21 15.76
CA THR A 54 -13.02 5.43 16.03
C THR A 54 -12.97 6.38 14.83
N ASP A 55 -13.88 7.36 14.79
CA ASP A 55 -13.88 8.40 13.75
C ASP A 55 -12.58 9.20 13.68
N SER A 56 -11.91 9.44 14.81
CA SER A 56 -10.62 10.13 14.84
C SER A 56 -9.51 9.26 14.25
N GLU A 57 -9.41 8.01 14.72
CA GLU A 57 -8.41 7.06 14.20
C GLU A 57 -8.59 6.87 12.68
N LEU A 58 -9.84 6.69 12.23
CA LEU A 58 -10.14 6.55 10.80
C LEU A 58 -9.68 7.77 9.98
N ARG A 59 -9.88 8.99 10.47
CA ARG A 59 -9.45 10.22 9.79
C ARG A 59 -7.93 10.30 9.70
N ASP A 60 -7.24 9.98 10.79
CA ASP A 60 -5.79 10.03 10.85
C ASP A 60 -5.15 9.03 9.89
N TYR A 61 -5.57 7.76 9.94
CA TYR A 61 -5.09 6.72 9.03
C TYR A 61 -5.49 6.98 7.57
N LEU A 62 -6.66 7.58 7.32
CA LEU A 62 -7.04 7.96 5.96
C LEU A 62 -6.10 9.05 5.42
N ALA A 63 -5.82 10.09 6.22
CA ALA A 63 -4.90 11.16 5.83
C ALA A 63 -3.50 10.60 5.52
N GLU A 64 -3.00 9.71 6.38
CA GLU A 64 -1.72 9.03 6.18
C GLU A 64 -1.70 8.16 4.90
N SER A 65 -2.76 7.38 4.66
CA SER A 65 -2.87 6.56 3.45
C SER A 65 -2.86 7.39 2.17
N LEU A 66 -3.52 8.55 2.18
CA LEU A 66 -3.53 9.47 1.04
C LEU A 66 -2.14 10.08 0.84
N PHE A 67 -1.46 10.47 1.92
CA PHE A 67 -0.09 10.97 1.85
C PHE A 67 0.87 9.94 1.22
N HIS A 68 0.86 8.70 1.69
CA HIS A 68 1.70 7.64 1.11
C HIS A 68 1.39 7.37 -0.37
N ASN A 69 0.11 7.35 -0.74
CA ASN A 69 -0.29 7.15 -2.13
C ASN A 69 0.15 8.31 -3.04
N THR A 70 0.09 9.56 -2.56
CA THR A 70 0.60 10.72 -3.30
C THR A 70 2.11 10.64 -3.50
N VAL A 71 2.87 10.36 -2.44
CA VAL A 71 4.33 10.21 -2.53
C VAL A 71 4.71 9.09 -3.50
N LYS A 72 4.02 7.94 -3.42
CA LYS A 72 4.25 6.83 -4.35
C LYS A 72 3.96 7.23 -5.79
N PHE A 73 2.82 7.86 -6.05
CA PHE A 73 2.44 8.31 -7.38
C PHE A 73 3.47 9.28 -7.99
N GLU A 74 3.95 10.23 -7.19
CA GLU A 74 4.99 11.17 -7.63
C GLU A 74 6.29 10.46 -7.96
N ASN A 75 6.73 9.53 -7.12
CA ASN A 75 7.94 8.74 -7.33
C ASN A 75 7.85 7.88 -8.60
N ASP A 76 6.73 7.17 -8.80
CA ASP A 76 6.50 6.31 -9.96
C ASP A 76 6.50 7.14 -11.26
N ARG A 77 5.87 8.33 -11.22
CA ARG A 77 5.86 9.27 -12.35
C ARG A 77 7.25 9.81 -12.66
N LEU A 78 8.04 10.17 -11.65
CA LEU A 78 9.42 10.63 -11.83
C LEU A 78 10.31 9.53 -12.41
N ALA A 79 10.20 8.30 -11.91
CA ALA A 79 10.93 7.14 -12.42
C ALA A 79 10.61 6.90 -13.91
N ALA A 80 9.34 6.95 -14.29
CA ALA A 80 8.91 6.80 -15.69
C ALA A 80 9.48 7.90 -16.61
N TYR A 81 9.63 9.13 -16.11
CA TYR A 81 10.29 10.20 -16.89
C TYR A 81 11.79 9.96 -17.07
N LEU A 82 12.49 9.51 -16.02
CA LEU A 82 13.92 9.18 -16.09
C LEU A 82 14.19 8.03 -17.07
N GLU A 83 13.31 7.02 -17.11
CA GLU A 83 13.39 5.93 -18.08
C GLU A 83 13.26 6.44 -19.53
N LYS A 84 12.31 7.35 -19.79
CA LYS A 84 12.17 7.98 -21.12
C LYS A 84 13.40 8.79 -21.53
N LEU A 85 13.97 9.56 -20.60
CA LEU A 85 15.17 10.37 -20.85
C LEU A 85 16.41 9.50 -21.10
N SER A 86 16.59 8.43 -20.33
CA SER A 86 17.71 7.49 -20.47
C SER A 86 17.58 6.57 -21.70
N GLY A 87 16.36 6.20 -22.10
CA GLY A 87 16.07 5.43 -23.31
C GLY A 87 16.16 6.24 -24.61
N GLY A 88 15.93 7.56 -24.55
CA GLY A 88 16.00 8.48 -25.69
C GLY A 88 17.40 8.64 -26.30
N GLY A 89 18.47 8.46 -25.52
CA GLY A 89 19.85 8.64 -25.98
C GLY A 89 20.42 7.52 -26.87
N LYS A 90 19.72 6.39 -27.00
CA LYS A 90 20.22 5.22 -27.78
C LYS A 90 19.81 5.20 -29.25
N LYS A 91 18.90 6.07 -29.71
CA LYS A 91 18.37 6.02 -31.09
C LYS A 91 19.06 6.92 -32.12
N GLU A 92 20.01 7.77 -31.74
CA GLU A 92 20.64 8.73 -32.68
C GLU A 92 22.01 8.34 -33.25
N LYS A 93 22.61 7.20 -32.88
CA LYS A 93 23.99 6.85 -33.31
C LYS A 93 24.14 5.95 -34.54
N HIS A 94 23.07 5.62 -35.28
CA HIS A 94 23.18 4.72 -36.44
C HIS A 94 22.61 5.26 -37.77
N ALA A 95 22.43 6.58 -37.91
CA ALA A 95 21.97 7.18 -39.16
C ALA A 95 22.99 8.13 -39.80
N ARG A 96 24.27 7.74 -39.86
CA ARG A 96 25.28 8.30 -40.80
C ARG A 96 26.32 7.23 -41.11
N GLY A 97 26.17 6.59 -42.26
CA GLY A 97 27.10 5.64 -42.86
C GLY A 97 26.67 5.42 -44.30
#